data_AF-A0A537H6U5-F1
#
_entry.id   AF-A0A537H6U5-F1
#
_cell.length_a   1.000
_cell.length_b   1.000
_cell.length_c   1.000
_cell.angle_alpha   90.00
_cell.angle_beta   90.00
_cell.angle_gamma   90.00
#
_symmetry.space_group_name_H-M   'P 1'
#
loop_
_entity.id
_entity.type
_entity.pdbx_description
1 polymer ?
#
loop_
_entity_poly.entity_id
_entity_poly.type
_entity_poly.pdbx_seq_one_letter_code
_entity_poly.pdbx_strand_id
1 'polypeptide(L)'
;MRLESVAKQVHMNASAAKTTHQRPAVIQTLQWDQSYSAPAAEDRSLRSIRFDFYNGELFKMVVTYDPVRIEGLTTEDMVDAISAIYGPATKPERTIAISAFSAYQDSQKVLACWEDAQYSYNLFRSPYGNAFGLIAISKQLDLVAADASREAERLDKQEAPAKEVARQMKQEEDKRVAQEKARLVSKPKFRP
;
A
#
# COMPACT_ATOMS: atom_id res chain seq x y z
N MET A 1 0.87 12.88 -9.94
CA MET A 1 2.17 13.15 -9.24
C MET A 1 3.05 11.91 -9.33
N ARG A 2 4.36 12.01 -9.51
CA ARG A 2 5.27 10.84 -9.69
C ARG A 2 5.87 10.36 -8.36
N LEU A 3 6.25 9.08 -8.28
CA LEU A 3 6.87 8.45 -7.11
C LEU A 3 8.05 9.27 -6.55
N GLU A 4 9.00 9.65 -7.40
CA GLU A 4 10.18 10.44 -7.01
C GLU A 4 9.80 11.78 -6.38
N SER A 5 8.78 12.45 -6.95
CA SER A 5 8.28 13.72 -6.44
C SER A 5 7.64 13.56 -5.06
N VAL A 6 6.83 12.51 -4.87
CA VAL A 6 6.20 12.20 -3.58
C VAL A 6 7.26 11.89 -2.54
N ALA A 7 8.19 10.98 -2.86
CA ALA A 7 9.25 10.58 -1.94
C ALA A 7 10.09 11.78 -1.49
N LYS A 8 10.45 12.68 -2.41
CA LYS A 8 11.16 13.92 -2.08
C LYS A 8 10.36 14.82 -1.13
N GLN A 9 9.04 14.96 -1.35
CA GLN A 9 8.17 15.82 -0.53
C GLN A 9 7.99 15.30 0.90
N VAL A 10 8.00 13.97 1.09
CA VAL A 10 7.93 13.36 2.43
C VAL A 10 9.30 12.99 3.01
N HIS A 11 10.39 13.47 2.41
CA HIS A 11 11.77 13.20 2.81
C HIS A 11 12.11 11.69 2.92
N MET A 12 11.55 10.89 2.02
CA MET A 12 11.84 9.46 1.88
C MET A 12 12.64 9.16 0.61
N ASN A 13 13.23 7.97 0.56
CA ASN A 13 13.85 7.45 -0.66
C ASN A 13 12.79 6.72 -1.51
N ALA A 14 12.72 7.01 -2.81
CA ALA A 14 11.81 6.34 -3.73
C ALA A 14 12.06 4.82 -3.82
N SER A 15 13.30 4.37 -3.58
CA SER A 15 13.63 2.94 -3.53
C SER A 15 13.00 2.19 -2.36
N ALA A 16 12.45 2.90 -1.37
CA ALA A 16 11.69 2.30 -0.28
C ALA A 16 10.28 1.84 -0.72
N ALA A 17 9.84 2.21 -1.92
CA ALA A 17 8.56 1.76 -2.46
C ALA A 17 8.58 0.26 -2.72
N LYS A 18 7.63 -0.46 -2.14
CA LYS A 18 7.46 -1.90 -2.33
C LYS A 18 6.66 -2.13 -3.60
N THR A 19 7.17 -2.96 -4.49
CA THR A 19 6.43 -3.39 -5.69
C THR A 19 5.48 -4.51 -5.31
N THR A 20 4.18 -4.27 -5.49
CA THR A 20 3.15 -5.26 -5.19
C THR A 20 2.81 -6.10 -6.42
N HIS A 21 2.73 -5.46 -7.59
CA HIS A 21 2.54 -6.15 -8.87
C HIS A 21 3.51 -5.58 -9.92
N GLN A 22 3.99 -6.44 -10.82
CA GLN A 22 4.83 -6.05 -11.96
C GLN A 22 4.15 -6.28 -13.31
N ARG A 23 3.07 -7.07 -13.35
CA ARG A 23 2.35 -7.48 -14.55
C ARG A 23 0.85 -7.49 -14.23
N PRO A 24 -0.03 -6.93 -15.09
CA PRO A 24 0.28 -6.30 -16.38
C PRO A 24 0.90 -4.90 -16.28
N ALA A 25 0.80 -4.26 -15.11
CA ALA A 25 1.37 -2.95 -14.84
C ALA A 25 2.15 -2.96 -13.52
N VAL A 26 3.00 -1.96 -13.34
CA VAL A 26 3.78 -1.80 -12.11
C VAL A 26 2.91 -1.09 -11.07
N ILE A 27 2.60 -1.79 -9.99
CA ILE A 27 1.88 -1.24 -8.84
C ILE A 27 2.82 -1.22 -7.65
N GLN A 28 3.00 -0.05 -7.05
CA GLN A 28 3.92 0.16 -5.96
C GLN A 28 3.25 0.89 -4.80
N THR A 29 3.69 0.58 -3.59
CA THR A 29 3.23 1.22 -2.36
C THR A 29 4.43 1.81 -1.61
N LEU A 30 4.34 3.09 -1.26
CA LEU A 30 5.29 3.76 -0.37
C LEU A 30 4.55 4.08 0.95
N GLN A 31 5.12 3.65 2.07
CA GLN A 31 4.55 3.87 3.40
C GLN A 31 5.46 4.82 4.18
N TRP A 32 4.91 5.96 4.60
CA TRP A 32 5.51 6.86 5.57
C TRP A 32 4.84 6.66 6.93
N ASP A 33 5.64 6.51 7.98
CA ASP A 33 5.15 6.42 9.35
C ASP A 33 5.85 7.48 10.22
N GLN A 34 5.13 8.05 11.17
CA GLN A 34 5.69 8.98 12.13
C GLN A 34 6.71 8.24 13.00
N SER A 35 7.97 8.66 12.95
CA SER A 35 9.00 8.14 13.85
C SER A 35 8.87 8.81 15.21
N TYR A 36 8.59 8.02 16.25
CA TYR A 36 8.57 8.48 17.65
C TYR A 36 9.94 8.98 18.14
N SER A 37 11.02 8.75 17.39
CA SER A 37 12.40 9.10 17.77
C SER A 37 12.88 10.45 17.19
N ALA A 38 12.05 11.15 16.41
CA ALA A 38 12.42 12.43 15.81
C ALA A 38 11.81 13.61 16.60
N PRO A 39 12.62 14.50 17.19
CA PRO A 39 12.12 15.63 18.01
C PRO A 39 11.34 16.69 17.20
N ALA A 40 11.40 16.65 15.87
CA ALA A 40 10.64 17.56 14.99
C ALA A 40 9.21 17.07 14.66
N ALA A 41 8.80 15.92 15.19
CA ALA A 41 7.49 15.31 14.93
C ALA A 41 6.39 15.77 15.90
N GLU A 42 6.69 16.70 16.82
CA GLU A 42 5.81 17.05 17.93
C GLU A 42 4.53 17.81 17.54
N ASP A 43 4.45 18.38 16.33
CA ASP A 43 3.31 19.21 15.90
C ASP A 43 2.51 18.62 14.72
N ARG A 44 2.70 17.34 14.40
CA ARG A 44 1.95 16.68 13.32
C ARG A 44 0.91 15.73 13.90
N SER A 45 -0.37 16.00 13.64
CA SER A 45 -1.48 15.08 13.92
C SER A 45 -1.48 13.84 13.02
N LEU A 46 -0.46 13.65 12.19
CA LEU A 46 -0.34 12.57 11.22
C LEU A 46 0.43 11.40 11.84
N ARG A 47 -0.21 10.24 11.93
CA ARG A 47 0.43 9.00 12.38
C ARG A 47 1.15 8.29 11.24
N SER A 48 0.51 8.21 10.08
CA SER A 48 1.09 7.56 8.91
C SER A 48 0.40 7.98 7.61
N ILE A 49 1.10 7.80 6.50
CA ILE A 49 0.60 8.05 5.15
C ILE A 49 1.03 6.92 4.24
N ARG A 50 0.07 6.29 3.56
CA ARG A 50 0.31 5.34 2.48
C ARG A 50 0.09 6.01 1.14
N PHE A 51 1.01 5.78 0.20
CA PHE A 51 0.91 6.22 -1.19
C PHE A 51 0.93 5.01 -2.10
N ASP A 52 -0.05 4.91 -2.99
CA ASP A 52 -0.16 3.83 -3.96
C ASP A 52 0.00 4.39 -5.39
N PHE A 53 0.85 3.74 -6.18
CA PHE A 53 1.29 4.19 -7.50
C PHE A 53 0.97 3.16 -8.57
N TYR A 54 0.53 3.66 -9.73
CA TYR A 54 0.32 2.90 -10.96
C TYR A 54 1.31 3.41 -12.01
N ASN A 55 2.22 2.55 -12.49
CA ASN A 55 3.32 2.92 -13.39
C ASN A 55 4.10 4.17 -12.93
N GLY A 56 4.31 4.27 -11.61
CA GLY A 56 5.00 5.39 -10.97
C GLY A 56 4.18 6.66 -10.79
N GLU A 57 2.89 6.66 -11.15
CA GLU A 57 1.95 7.77 -10.93
C GLU A 57 1.05 7.52 -9.72
N LEU A 58 0.99 8.49 -8.80
CA LEU A 58 0.15 8.44 -7.60
C LEU A 58 -1.32 8.40 -8.00
N PHE A 59 -2.02 7.34 -7.59
CA PHE A 59 -3.45 7.20 -7.81
C PHE A 59 -4.26 7.21 -6.51
N LYS A 60 -3.64 6.84 -5.39
CA LYS A 60 -4.30 6.78 -4.09
C LYS A 60 -3.34 7.15 -2.98
N MET A 61 -3.85 7.91 -2.01
CA MET A 61 -3.14 8.28 -0.79
C MET A 61 -4.07 8.05 0.39
N VAL A 62 -3.60 7.36 1.43
CA VAL A 62 -4.34 7.15 2.67
C VAL A 62 -3.57 7.77 3.81
N VAL A 63 -4.17 8.78 4.44
CA VAL A 63 -3.64 9.46 5.61
C VAL A 63 -4.35 8.93 6.84
N THR A 64 -3.59 8.60 7.88
CA THR A 64 -4.11 8.20 9.19
C THR A 64 -3.62 9.18 10.23
N TYR A 65 -4.56 9.73 11.01
CA TYR A 65 -4.25 10.68 12.07
C TYR A 65 -3.89 9.95 13.38
N ASP A 66 -3.08 10.59 14.22
CA ASP A 66 -2.74 10.09 15.55
C ASP A 66 -3.95 10.27 16.49
N PRO A 67 -4.52 9.18 17.03
CA PRO A 67 -5.70 9.24 17.89
C PRO A 67 -5.48 10.07 19.16
N VAL A 68 -4.25 10.13 19.69
CA VAL A 68 -3.92 10.92 20.89
C VAL A 68 -3.94 12.40 20.56
N ARG A 69 -3.49 12.78 19.37
CA ARG A 69 -3.38 14.19 18.96
C ARG A 69 -4.70 14.80 18.52
N ILE A 70 -5.64 13.96 18.11
CA ILE A 70 -7.00 14.36 17.70
C ILE A 70 -8.03 14.03 18.79
N GLU A 71 -7.57 13.73 20.01
CA GLU A 71 -8.46 13.39 21.12
C GLU A 71 -9.46 14.54 21.36
N GLY A 72 -10.75 14.18 21.49
CA GLY A 72 -11.84 15.13 21.66
C GLY A 72 -12.38 15.73 20.36
N LEU A 73 -11.70 15.60 19.21
CA LEU A 73 -12.22 16.09 17.94
C LEU A 73 -13.41 15.24 17.47
N THR A 74 -14.51 15.92 17.14
CA THR A 74 -15.72 15.32 16.57
C THR A 74 -15.57 15.11 15.06
N THR A 75 -16.56 14.44 14.47
CA THR A 75 -16.58 14.32 13.00
C THR A 75 -16.77 15.68 12.36
N GLU A 76 -17.59 16.53 12.97
CA GLU A 76 -17.89 17.89 12.54
C GLU A 76 -16.61 18.76 12.56
N ASP A 77 -15.82 18.70 13.63
CA ASP A 77 -14.54 19.44 13.72
C ASP A 77 -13.57 19.03 12.60
N MET A 78 -13.48 17.73 12.31
CA MET A 78 -12.65 17.21 11.21
C MET A 78 -13.17 17.68 9.85
N VAL A 79 -14.48 17.67 9.65
CA VAL A 79 -15.12 18.13 8.41
C VAL A 79 -14.88 19.62 8.20
N ASP A 80 -15.04 20.44 9.24
CA ASP A 80 -14.84 21.89 9.17
C ASP A 80 -13.38 22.23 8.86
N ALA A 81 -12.43 21.59 9.55
CA ALA A 81 -11.00 21.79 9.34
C ALA A 81 -10.56 21.43 7.91
N ILE A 82 -11.07 20.32 7.36
CA ILE A 82 -10.74 19.90 5.98
C ILE A 82 -11.48 20.77 4.95
N SER A 83 -12.72 21.18 5.24
CA SER A 83 -13.51 22.04 4.37
C SER A 83 -12.93 23.45 4.23
N ALA A 84 -12.16 23.93 5.21
CA ALA A 84 -11.40 25.17 5.10
C ALA A 84 -10.34 25.12 3.96
N ILE A 85 -9.91 23.93 3.56
CA ILE A 85 -8.90 23.71 2.50
C ILE A 85 -9.56 23.36 1.17
N TYR A 86 -10.51 22.42 1.18
CA TYR A 86 -11.10 21.85 -0.04
C TYR A 86 -12.49 22.38 -0.39
N GLY A 87 -13.03 23.31 0.41
CA GLY A 87 -14.38 23.83 0.25
C GLY A 87 -15.45 22.94 0.91
N PRO A 88 -16.74 23.15 0.61
CA PRO A 88 -17.83 22.48 1.32
C PRO A 88 -17.85 20.96 1.07
N ALA A 89 -18.03 20.21 2.15
CA ALA A 89 -18.16 18.75 2.08
C ALA A 89 -19.58 18.31 1.68
N THR A 90 -19.65 17.18 1.00
CA THR A 90 -20.86 16.35 0.86
C THR A 90 -20.82 15.19 1.85
N LYS A 91 -21.98 14.66 2.25
CA LYS A 91 -22.08 13.51 3.18
C LYS A 91 -22.79 12.33 2.49
N PRO A 92 -22.12 11.62 1.57
CA PRO A 92 -22.74 10.51 0.85
C PRO A 92 -22.85 9.26 1.75
N GLU A 93 -23.97 8.54 1.66
CA GLU A 93 -24.12 7.23 2.29
C GLU A 93 -23.48 6.14 1.43
N ARG A 94 -22.14 6.09 1.43
CA ARG A 94 -21.37 5.09 0.69
C ARG A 94 -20.18 4.57 1.50
N THR A 95 -19.69 3.40 1.11
CA THR A 95 -18.42 2.84 1.61
C THR A 95 -17.35 2.94 0.53
N ILE A 96 -16.10 2.98 0.97
CA ILE A 96 -14.92 3.09 0.11
C ILE A 96 -13.89 2.02 0.49
N ALA A 97 -13.25 1.42 -0.51
CA ALA A 97 -12.15 0.50 -0.27
C ALA A 97 -10.88 1.30 0.09
N ILE A 98 -10.40 1.11 1.32
CA ILE A 98 -9.16 1.74 1.78
C ILE A 98 -7.95 0.96 1.27
N SER A 99 -8.02 -0.37 1.22
CA SER A 99 -6.99 -1.20 0.60
C SER A 99 -7.17 -1.26 -0.92
N ALA A 100 -6.07 -1.19 -1.67
CA ALA A 100 -6.06 -1.49 -3.10
C ALA A 100 -6.02 -3.01 -3.38
N PHE A 101 -5.86 -3.84 -2.35
CA PHE A 101 -5.67 -5.30 -2.47
C PHE A 101 -6.87 -6.06 -1.95
N SER A 102 -7.37 -7.01 -2.75
CA SER A 102 -8.59 -7.78 -2.52
C SER A 102 -8.52 -8.76 -1.35
N ALA A 103 -7.32 -9.12 -0.90
CA ALA A 103 -7.09 -10.13 0.14
C ALA A 103 -7.69 -9.76 1.51
N TYR A 104 -7.86 -8.47 1.79
CA TYR A 104 -8.59 -7.95 2.95
C TYR A 104 -9.51 -6.84 2.47
N GLN A 105 -10.81 -7.11 2.45
CA GLN A 105 -11.85 -6.15 2.07
C GLN A 105 -12.02 -5.12 3.20
N ASP A 106 -11.07 -4.20 3.31
CA ASP A 106 -11.10 -3.10 4.26
C ASP A 106 -11.89 -1.93 3.65
N SER A 107 -13.21 -2.05 3.70
CA SER A 107 -14.13 -1.00 3.27
C SER A 107 -14.58 -0.15 4.45
N GLN A 108 -14.48 1.16 4.31
CA GLN A 108 -14.82 2.12 5.37
C GLN A 108 -15.99 3.00 4.98
N LYS A 109 -16.84 3.34 5.95
CA LYS A 109 -17.96 4.28 5.75
C LYS A 109 -17.40 5.69 5.54
N VAL A 110 -17.86 6.36 4.48
CA VAL A 110 -17.53 7.76 4.24
C VAL A 110 -18.33 8.64 5.19
N LEU A 111 -17.63 9.50 5.94
CA LEU A 111 -18.23 10.49 6.83
C LEU A 111 -18.44 11.82 6.11
N ALA A 112 -17.51 12.18 5.23
CA ALA A 112 -17.57 13.37 4.40
C ALA A 112 -16.73 13.20 3.14
N CYS A 113 -17.11 13.87 2.07
CA CYS A 113 -16.42 13.85 0.80
C CYS A 113 -16.29 15.23 0.16
N TRP A 114 -15.09 15.52 -0.33
CA TRP A 114 -14.78 16.63 -1.23
C TRP A 114 -14.35 16.02 -2.55
N GLU A 115 -15.05 16.32 -3.63
CA GLU A 115 -14.73 15.73 -4.92
C GLU A 115 -14.96 16.69 -6.09
N ASP A 116 -14.17 16.47 -7.13
CA ASP A 116 -14.32 17.10 -8.43
C ASP A 116 -14.39 16.02 -9.53
N ALA A 117 -14.21 16.40 -10.79
CA ALA A 117 -14.26 15.46 -11.90
C ALA A 117 -13.11 14.43 -11.89
N GLN A 118 -11.96 14.77 -11.30
CA GLN A 118 -10.72 13.98 -11.36
C GLN A 118 -10.36 13.34 -10.02
N TYR A 119 -10.66 14.00 -8.91
CA TYR A 119 -10.21 13.64 -7.57
C TYR A 119 -11.37 13.48 -6.60
N SER A 120 -11.16 12.63 -5.59
CA SER A 120 -12.03 12.58 -4.42
C SER A 120 -11.20 12.45 -3.15
N TYR A 121 -11.56 13.24 -2.14
CA TYR A 121 -11.06 13.18 -0.79
C TYR A 121 -12.20 12.69 0.09
N ASN A 122 -12.01 11.59 0.82
CA ASN A 122 -13.07 11.02 1.63
C ASN A 122 -12.55 10.83 3.06
N LEU A 123 -13.21 11.49 4.01
CA LEU A 123 -12.99 11.29 5.43
C LEU A 123 -13.69 10.00 5.85
N PHE A 124 -12.99 9.17 6.60
CA PHE A 124 -13.54 7.96 7.21
C PHE A 124 -13.02 7.83 8.64
N ARG A 125 -13.61 6.89 9.37
CA ARG A 125 -13.17 6.54 10.72
C ARG A 125 -12.79 5.06 10.73
N SER A 126 -11.55 4.79 11.10
CA SER A 126 -11.05 3.43 11.24
C SER A 126 -11.76 2.74 12.41
N PRO A 127 -12.29 1.52 12.24
CA PRO A 127 -12.87 0.74 13.33
C PRO A 127 -11.78 0.31 14.33
N TYR A 128 -10.54 0.22 13.86
CA TYR A 128 -9.39 -0.09 14.69
C TYR A 128 -8.78 1.19 15.24
N GLY A 129 -8.80 1.35 16.57
CA GLY A 129 -8.20 2.48 17.27
C GLY A 129 -8.99 3.78 17.23
N ASN A 130 -10.23 3.76 16.71
CA ASN A 130 -11.15 4.91 16.67
C ASN A 130 -10.57 6.17 15.98
N ALA A 131 -9.55 6.00 15.15
CA ALA A 131 -8.80 7.08 14.52
C ALA A 131 -9.48 7.55 13.24
N PHE A 132 -9.41 8.85 12.95
CA PHE A 132 -9.81 9.39 11.66
C PHE A 132 -8.76 9.07 10.59
N GLY A 133 -9.23 8.92 9.36
CA GLY A 133 -8.38 8.80 8.19
C GLY A 133 -8.96 9.59 7.01
N LEU A 134 -8.08 10.07 6.14
CA LEU A 134 -8.44 10.76 4.91
C LEU A 134 -7.84 10.01 3.74
N ILE A 135 -8.67 9.60 2.80
CA ILE A 135 -8.22 8.99 1.54
C ILE A 135 -8.37 9.99 0.39
N ALA A 136 -7.32 10.17 -0.39
CA ALA A 136 -7.36 10.90 -1.66
C ALA A 136 -7.23 9.91 -2.81
N ILE A 137 -8.06 10.05 -3.83
CA ILE A 137 -8.14 9.13 -4.98
C ILE A 137 -8.16 9.94 -6.27
N SER A 138 -7.34 9.54 -7.24
CA SER A 138 -7.47 9.90 -8.64
C SER A 138 -8.44 8.93 -9.31
N LYS A 139 -9.64 9.39 -9.66
CA LYS A 139 -10.77 8.53 -10.07
C LYS A 139 -10.40 7.65 -11.27
N GLN A 140 -9.79 8.23 -12.29
CA GLN A 140 -9.41 7.50 -13.51
C GLN A 140 -8.28 6.50 -13.25
N LEU A 141 -7.24 6.91 -12.52
CA LEU A 141 -6.10 6.04 -12.25
C LEU A 141 -6.45 4.90 -11.29
N ASP A 142 -7.35 5.14 -10.32
CA ASP A 142 -7.82 4.10 -9.40
C ASP A 142 -8.57 2.98 -10.11
N LEU A 143 -9.40 3.32 -11.11
CA LEU A 143 -10.09 2.32 -11.94
C LEU A 143 -9.09 1.46 -12.71
N VAL A 144 -8.12 2.10 -13.40
CA VAL A 144 -7.10 1.38 -14.18
C VAL A 144 -6.18 0.55 -13.27
N ALA A 145 -5.83 1.07 -12.10
CA ALA A 145 -5.03 0.34 -11.12
C ALA A 145 -5.79 -0.87 -10.56
N ALA A 146 -7.09 -0.74 -10.27
CA ALA A 146 -7.92 -1.83 -9.78
C ALA A 146 -8.06 -2.95 -10.82
N ASP A 147 -8.24 -2.61 -12.10
CA ASP A 147 -8.30 -3.60 -13.18
C ASP A 147 -6.95 -4.32 -13.37
N ALA A 148 -5.84 -3.57 -13.31
CA ALA A 148 -4.51 -4.15 -13.37
C ALA A 148 -4.21 -5.08 -12.18
N SER A 149 -4.60 -4.71 -10.96
CA SER A 149 -4.48 -5.59 -9.78
C SER A 149 -5.27 -6.88 -9.95
N ARG A 150 -6.53 -6.80 -10.41
CA ARG A 150 -7.39 -7.98 -10.64
C ARG A 150 -6.77 -8.92 -11.68
N GLU A 151 -6.21 -8.36 -12.74
CA GLU A 151 -5.54 -9.14 -13.77
C GLU A 151 -4.22 -9.75 -13.29
N ALA A 152 -3.45 -9.01 -12.48
CA ALA A 152 -2.24 -9.53 -11.84
C ALA A 152 -2.54 -10.76 -10.97
N GLU A 153 -3.58 -10.68 -10.13
CA GLU A 153 -4.04 -11.80 -9.30
C GLU A 153 -4.47 -13.00 -10.15
N ARG A 154 -5.14 -12.77 -11.28
CA ARG A 154 -5.55 -13.82 -12.21
C ARG A 154 -4.33 -14.52 -12.81
N LEU A 155 -3.33 -13.77 -13.26
CA LEU A 155 -2.09 -14.30 -13.82
C LEU A 155 -1.30 -15.08 -12.78
N ASP A 156 -1.17 -14.57 -11.56
CA ASP A 156 -0.46 -15.26 -10.49
C ASP A 156 -1.08 -16.61 -10.15
N LYS A 157 -2.43 -16.69 -10.13
CA LYS A 157 -3.14 -17.97 -9.95
C LYS A 157 -2.88 -18.95 -11.08
N GLN A 158 -2.77 -18.49 -12.33
CA GLN A 158 -2.50 -19.35 -13.48
C GLN A 158 -1.04 -19.82 -13.55
N GLU A 159 -0.09 -18.96 -13.17
CA GLU A 159 1.33 -19.28 -13.18
C GLU A 159 1.75 -20.12 -11.95
N ALA A 160 0.97 -20.13 -10.87
CA ALA A 160 1.32 -20.79 -9.61
C ALA A 160 1.72 -22.28 -9.76
N PRO A 161 0.99 -23.13 -10.52
CA PRO A 161 1.38 -24.53 -10.70
C PRO A 161 2.74 -24.67 -11.41
N ALA A 162 2.96 -23.90 -12.48
CA ALA A 162 4.21 -23.94 -13.23
C ALA A 162 5.40 -23.42 -12.40
N LYS A 163 5.19 -22.35 -11.62
CA LYS A 163 6.19 -21.83 -10.69
C LYS A 163 6.57 -22.88 -9.64
N GLU A 164 5.61 -23.64 -9.12
CA GLU A 164 5.87 -24.69 -8.14
C GLU A 164 6.66 -25.86 -8.76
N VAL A 165 6.29 -26.31 -9.96
CA VAL A 165 7.05 -27.36 -10.67
C VAL A 165 8.50 -26.91 -10.92
N ALA A 166 8.70 -25.68 -11.40
CA ALA A 166 10.04 -25.13 -11.61
C ALA A 166 10.85 -25.03 -10.31
N ARG A 167 10.19 -24.66 -9.20
CA ARG A 167 10.82 -24.62 -7.87
C ARG A 167 11.29 -26.00 -7.42
N GLN A 168 10.47 -27.04 -7.64
CA GLN A 168 10.84 -28.42 -7.29
C GLN A 168 12.01 -28.93 -8.13
N MET A 169 11.98 -28.72 -9.45
CA MET A 169 13.07 -29.09 -10.35
C MET A 169 14.40 -28.43 -9.93
N LYS A 170 14.35 -27.13 -9.59
CA LYS A 170 15.53 -26.41 -9.09
C LYS A 170 16.06 -27.01 -7.79
N GLN A 171 15.18 -27.34 -6.84
CA GLN A 171 15.59 -27.96 -5.58
C GLN A 171 16.20 -29.35 -5.77
N GLU A 172 15.67 -30.13 -6.71
CA GLU A 172 16.23 -31.45 -7.04
C GLU A 172 17.62 -31.31 -7.66
N GLU A 173 17.79 -30.37 -8.58
CA GLU A 173 19.10 -30.09 -9.19
C GLU A 173 20.11 -29.58 -8.15
N ASP A 174 19.71 -28.63 -7.29
CA ASP A 174 20.56 -28.14 -6.20
C ASP A 174 20.98 -29.27 -5.25
N LYS A 175 20.06 -30.20 -4.93
CA LYS A 175 20.37 -31.41 -4.14
C LYS A 175 21.34 -32.34 -4.86
N ARG A 176 21.16 -32.58 -6.17
CA ARG A 176 22.08 -33.41 -6.97
C ARG A 176 23.49 -32.81 -7.01
N VAL A 177 23.59 -31.50 -7.23
CA VAL A 177 24.86 -30.77 -7.22
C VAL A 177 25.53 -30.86 -5.84
N ALA A 178 24.77 -30.70 -4.76
CA ALA A 178 25.29 -30.84 -3.40
C ALA A 178 25.79 -32.28 -3.12
N GLN A 179 25.05 -33.29 -3.54
CA GLN A 179 25.45 -34.70 -3.41
C GLN A 179 26.71 -35.02 -4.21
N GLU A 180 26.84 -34.52 -5.44
CA GLU A 180 28.04 -34.73 -6.26
C GLU A 180 29.28 -34.09 -5.60
N LYS A 181 29.15 -32.86 -5.11
CA LYS A 181 30.21 -32.18 -4.36
C LYS A 181 30.62 -32.98 -3.11
N ALA A 182 29.63 -33.47 -2.34
CA ALA A 182 29.90 -34.30 -1.18
C ALA A 182 30.59 -35.62 -1.56
N ARG A 183 30.16 -36.26 -2.66
CA ARG A 183 30.75 -37.50 -3.17
C ARG A 183 32.22 -37.32 -3.53
N LEU A 184 32.59 -36.23 -4.22
CA LEU A 184 33.97 -35.94 -4.58
C LEU A 184 34.89 -35.78 -3.36
N VAL A 185 34.37 -35.26 -2.25
CA VAL A 185 35.13 -35.10 -0.99
C VAL A 185 35.20 -36.39 -0.19
N SER A 186 34.08 -37.13 -0.10
CA SER A 186 33.96 -38.31 0.75
C SER A 186 34.57 -39.56 0.13
N LYS A 187 34.46 -39.73 -1.19
CA LYS A 187 34.93 -40.93 -1.91
C LYS A 187 36.43 -41.22 -1.68
N PRO A 188 37.36 -40.24 -1.71
CA PRO A 188 38.78 -40.49 -1.42
C PRO A 188 39.09 -40.75 0.06
N LYS A 189 38.22 -40.30 0.97
CA LYS A 189 38.43 -40.38 2.43
C LYS A 189 37.80 -41.62 3.06
N PHE A 190 36.87 -42.27 2.35
CA PHE A 190 36.17 -43.45 2.83
C PHE A 190 37.12 -44.65 2.94
N ARG A 191 37.14 -45.29 4.12
CA ARG A 191 37.78 -46.59 4.35
C ARG A 191 36.71 -47.54 4.92
N PRO A 192 36.51 -48.73 4.33
CA PRO A 192 35.51 -49.69 4.76
C PRO A 192 35.82 -50.31 6.12
#